data_AF-A0AAE1ISI0-F1
#
_entry.id   AF-A0AAE1ISI0-F1
#
_cell.length_a   1.000
_cell.length_b   1.000
_cell.length_c   1.000
_cell.angle_alpha   90.00
_cell.angle_beta   90.00
_cell.angle_gamma   90.00
#
_symmetry.space_group_name_H-M   'P 1'
#
loop_
_entity.id
_entity.type
_entity.pdbx_description
1 polymer ?
#
loop_
_entity_poly.entity_id
_entity_poly.type
_entity_poly.pdbx_seq_one_letter_code
_entity_poly.pdbx_strand_id
1 'polypeptide(L)'
;MPPCFPLALGHEGVGVVESVEEKVTNFKRDVVIPICVTLENVENCVSEESNIYLRYPLSLSGLMPDGTTRISVGGQKAYHVFSCSTWCEYGISDENYVMKVDPSI
;
A
#
# COMPACT_ATOMS: atom_id res chain seq x y z
N MET A 1 7.77 13.74 11.99
CA MET A 1 8.13 12.49 12.68
C MET A 1 9.42 11.98 12.05
N PRO A 2 10.43 11.53 12.81
CA PRO A 2 11.68 11.05 12.21
C PRO A 2 11.42 9.81 11.33
N PRO A 3 12.16 9.64 10.23
CA PRO A 3 12.02 8.47 9.36
C PRO A 3 12.27 7.17 10.13
N CYS A 4 11.36 6.20 9.98
CA CYS A 4 11.47 4.87 10.59
C CYS A 4 12.51 4.05 9.82
N PHE A 5 13.46 3.43 10.52
CA PHE A 5 14.43 2.51 9.92
C PHE A 5 14.49 1.20 10.73
N PRO A 6 14.79 0.06 10.08
CA PRO A 6 15.09 -0.11 8.66
C PRO A 6 13.84 -0.07 7.75
N LEU A 7 13.99 0.37 6.50
CA LEU A 7 12.90 0.45 5.52
C LEU A 7 13.03 -0.64 4.46
N ALA A 8 11.90 -1.23 4.09
CA ALA A 8 11.75 -1.93 2.83
C ALA A 8 11.25 -0.94 1.76
N LEU A 9 12.13 -0.65 0.81
CA LEU A 9 11.95 0.40 -0.19
C LEU A 9 11.15 -0.08 -1.41
N GLY A 10 10.96 0.84 -2.36
CA GLY A 10 10.23 0.62 -3.60
C GLY A 10 8.78 1.05 -3.51
N HIS A 11 8.39 1.97 -4.41
CA HIS A 11 7.01 2.44 -4.53
C HIS A 11 6.41 2.29 -5.93
N GLU A 12 7.22 1.89 -6.90
CA GLU A 12 6.80 1.61 -8.26
C GLU A 12 7.01 0.12 -8.53
N GLY A 13 5.99 -0.54 -9.07
CA GLY A 13 6.03 -1.96 -9.40
C GLY A 13 4.70 -2.45 -9.94
N VAL A 14 4.70 -3.66 -10.49
CA VAL A 14 3.51 -4.38 -10.92
C VAL A 14 3.58 -5.79 -10.34
N GLY A 15 2.44 -6.31 -9.92
CA GLY A 15 2.34 -7.64 -9.35
C GLY A 15 1.04 -8.32 -9.73
N VAL A 16 0.91 -9.57 -9.29
CA VAL A 16 -0.35 -10.31 -9.36
C VAL A 16 -0.79 -10.57 -7.93
N VAL A 17 -2.06 -10.35 -7.64
CA VAL A 17 -2.61 -10.67 -6.33
C VAL A 17 -2.49 -12.17 -6.06
N GLU A 18 -1.82 -12.51 -4.96
CA GLU A 18 -1.59 -13.89 -4.53
C GLU A 18 -2.74 -14.39 -3.65
N SER A 19 -3.12 -13.61 -2.64
CA SER A 19 -4.21 -13.89 -1.71
C SER A 19 -4.85 -12.60 -1.18
N VAL A 20 -6.06 -12.72 -0.64
CA VAL A 20 -6.83 -11.62 -0.04
C VAL A 20 -7.47 -12.09 1.26
N GLU A 21 -7.68 -11.18 2.22
CA GLU A 21 -8.46 -11.48 3.41
C GLU A 21 -9.95 -11.63 3.06
N GLU A 22 -10.72 -12.36 3.88
CA GLU A 22 -12.14 -12.68 3.64
C GLU A 22 -13.02 -11.44 3.37
N LYS A 23 -12.68 -10.30 3.98
CA LYS A 23 -13.43 -9.05 3.85
C LYS A 23 -13.15 -8.31 2.54
N VAL A 24 -12.02 -8.59 1.89
CA VAL A 24 -11.63 -7.96 0.62
C VAL A 24 -12.29 -8.74 -0.52
N THR A 25 -13.29 -8.13 -1.14
CA THR A 25 -14.08 -8.78 -2.20
C THR A 25 -13.72 -8.30 -3.60
N ASN A 26 -13.00 -7.17 -3.69
CA ASN A 26 -12.71 -6.50 -4.94
C ASN A 26 -11.55 -7.14 -5.70
N PHE A 27 -10.73 -8.03 -5.12
CA PHE A 27 -9.52 -8.57 -5.75
C PHE A 27 -9.50 -10.11 -5.78
N LYS A 28 -8.87 -10.68 -6.82
CA LYS A 28 -8.65 -12.13 -6.99
C LYS A 28 -7.22 -12.43 -7.46
N ARG A 29 -7.02 -12.91 -8.70
CA ARG A 29 -5.69 -13.08 -9.33
C ARG A 29 -5.47 -11.97 -10.37
N ASP A 30 -5.80 -10.75 -9.98
CA ASP A 30 -5.72 -9.57 -10.84
C ASP A 30 -4.28 -9.07 -10.94
N VAL A 31 -3.91 -8.50 -12.09
CA VAL A 31 -2.68 -7.72 -12.23
C VAL A 31 -2.93 -6.36 -11.59
N VAL A 32 -1.99 -5.92 -10.74
CA VAL A 32 -2.17 -4.74 -9.91
C VAL A 32 -0.90 -3.89 -9.83
N ILE A 33 -1.10 -2.60 -9.60
CA ILE A 33 -0.06 -1.62 -9.29
C ILE A 33 -0.35 -1.05 -7.90
N PRO A 34 0.62 -1.03 -6.97
CA PRO A 34 0.49 -0.30 -5.73
C PRO A 34 0.55 1.20 -5.99
N ILE A 35 -0.23 1.96 -5.22
CA ILE A 35 -0.33 3.42 -5.37
C ILE A 35 0.01 4.10 -4.04
N CYS A 36 0.63 5.28 -4.12
CA CYS A 36 1.07 6.04 -2.94
C CYS A 36 -0.03 6.93 -2.32
N VAL A 37 -1.23 6.94 -2.93
CA VAL A 37 -2.41 7.70 -2.51
C VAL A 37 -3.58 6.73 -2.35
N THR A 38 -4.55 7.01 -1.49
CA THR A 38 -5.69 6.10 -1.27
C THR A 38 -6.72 6.21 -2.40
N LEU A 39 -7.42 5.12 -2.72
CA LEU A 39 -8.53 5.16 -3.69
C LEU A 39 -9.85 5.67 -3.11
N GLU A 40 -10.14 5.47 -1.82
CA GLU A 40 -11.48 5.71 -1.27
C GLU A 40 -11.52 6.32 0.14
N ASN A 41 -12.67 6.92 0.48
CA ASN A 41 -13.18 7.21 1.84
C ASN A 41 -12.43 8.25 2.70
N VAL A 42 -12.05 9.38 2.09
CA VAL A 42 -11.72 10.61 2.84
C VAL A 42 -12.61 11.74 2.33
N GLU A 43 -13.00 12.71 3.17
CA GLU A 43 -13.85 13.86 2.76
C GLU A 43 -13.31 14.61 1.52
N ASN A 44 -12.01 14.47 1.22
CA ASN A 44 -11.35 15.02 0.03
C ASN A 44 -11.56 14.19 -1.26
N CYS A 45 -12.17 13.01 -1.20
CA CYS A 45 -12.45 12.13 -2.35
C CYS A 45 -13.49 12.70 -3.33
N VAL A 46 -14.09 13.85 -3.03
CA VAL A 46 -15.15 14.48 -3.84
C VAL A 46 -14.62 15.69 -4.62
N SER A 47 -13.31 15.95 -4.61
CA SER A 47 -12.73 17.06 -5.38
C SER A 47 -12.59 16.67 -6.86
N GLU A 48 -13.15 17.49 -7.74
CA GLU A 48 -12.93 17.39 -9.20
C GLU A 48 -11.54 17.91 -9.63
N GLU A 49 -10.84 18.61 -8.73
CA GLU A 49 -9.58 19.31 -9.00
C GLU A 49 -8.35 18.59 -8.42
N SER A 50 -8.55 17.63 -7.50
CA SER A 50 -7.46 16.97 -6.78
C SER A 50 -7.53 15.45 -6.92
N ASN A 51 -6.40 14.86 -7.30
CA ASN A 51 -6.15 13.42 -7.26
C ASN A 51 -5.32 13.00 -6.03
N ILE A 52 -4.99 13.94 -5.13
CA ILE A 52 -4.25 13.66 -3.90
C ILE A 52 -5.25 13.31 -2.81
N TYR A 53 -5.45 12.01 -2.61
CA TYR A 53 -6.27 11.47 -1.53
C TYR A 53 -5.35 10.93 -0.44
N LEU A 54 -5.24 11.71 0.63
CA LEU A 54 -4.46 11.36 1.81
C LEU A 54 -5.34 11.53 3.05
N ARG A 55 -5.35 10.51 3.91
CA ARG A 55 -5.96 10.63 5.24
C ARG A 55 -5.12 11.59 6.08
N TYR A 56 -5.73 12.67 6.56
CA TYR A 56 -5.08 13.59 7.50
C TYR A 56 -5.28 13.13 8.95
N PRO A 57 -4.25 13.22 9.82
CA PRO A 57 -2.88 13.56 9.49
C PRO A 57 -2.17 12.43 8.71
N LEU A 58 -1.32 12.80 7.75
CA LEU A 58 -0.53 11.83 6.99
C LEU A 58 0.35 11.03 7.95
N SER A 59 0.18 9.71 7.97
CA SER A 59 1.05 8.82 8.73
C SER A 59 2.30 8.48 7.92
N LEU A 60 3.47 8.84 8.44
CA LEU A 60 4.77 8.46 7.91
C LEU A 60 5.47 7.41 8.79
N SER A 61 4.68 6.60 9.52
CA SER A 61 5.21 5.59 10.45
C SER A 61 5.73 4.33 9.73
N GLY A 62 5.38 4.12 8.46
CA GLY A 62 5.70 2.90 7.73
C GLY A 62 5.02 1.63 8.30
N LEU A 63 3.96 1.82 9.09
CA LEU A 63 3.11 0.76 9.65
C LEU A 63 1.80 0.65 8.86
N MET A 64 1.20 -0.53 8.91
CA MET A 64 -0.16 -0.78 8.42
C MET A 64 -1.19 -0.01 9.27
N PRO A 65 -2.46 0.12 8.81
CA PRO A 65 -3.50 0.82 9.57
C PRO A 65 -3.76 0.30 10.99
N ASP A 66 -3.43 -0.97 11.25
CA ASP A 66 -3.51 -1.60 12.58
C ASP A 66 -2.32 -1.26 13.51
N GLY A 67 -1.36 -0.44 13.07
CA GLY A 67 -0.19 -0.04 13.84
C GLY A 67 0.93 -1.08 13.87
N THR A 68 0.91 -2.10 13.02
CA THR A 68 1.93 -3.15 12.95
C THR A 68 2.63 -3.18 11.59
N THR A 69 3.73 -3.94 11.48
CA THR A 69 4.43 -4.17 10.21
C THR A 69 4.31 -5.63 9.80
N ARG A 70 4.28 -5.90 8.50
CA ARG A 70 4.34 -7.25 7.93
C ARG A 70 5.76 -7.67 7.55
N ILE A 71 6.75 -6.80 7.75
CA ILE A 71 8.12 -6.99 7.27
C ILE A 71 9.06 -7.22 8.45
N SER A 72 9.85 -8.29 8.37
CA SER A 72 10.94 -8.56 9.30
C SER A 72 12.14 -9.16 8.57
N VAL A 73 13.34 -8.83 9.04
CA VAL A 73 14.60 -9.36 8.52
C VAL A 73 15.43 -9.82 9.72
N GLY A 74 15.77 -11.11 9.78
CA GLY A 74 16.54 -11.66 10.90
C GLY A 74 15.89 -11.48 12.27
N GLY A 75 14.56 -11.46 12.35
CA GLY A 75 13.80 -11.22 13.59
C GLY A 75 13.67 -9.75 13.99
N GLN A 76 14.30 -8.82 13.27
CA GLN A 76 14.12 -7.39 13.45
C GLN A 76 12.99 -6.86 12.55
N LYS A 77 12.13 -6.01 13.07
CA LYS A 77 11.08 -5.32 12.30
C LYS A 77 11.69 -4.38 11.25
N ALA A 78 11.12 -4.36 10.06
CA ALA A 78 11.33 -3.33 9.05
C ALA A 78 9.99 -2.64 8.71
N TYR A 79 10.03 -1.47 8.10
CA TYR A 79 8.84 -0.64 7.85
C TYR A 79 8.62 -0.41 6.36
N HIS A 80 7.37 -0.19 5.98
CA HIS A 80 6.95 0.09 4.61
C HIS A 80 7.32 1.52 4.18
N VAL A 81 7.42 1.74 2.86
CA VAL A 81 7.55 3.07 2.26
C VAL A 81 6.30 3.40 1.45
N PHE A 82 5.65 4.54 1.68
CA PHE A 82 4.44 4.95 0.94
C PHE A 82 3.40 3.84 0.74
N SER A 83 3.06 3.09 1.80
CA SER A 83 2.08 1.98 1.80
C SER A 83 2.44 0.74 0.96
N CYS A 84 3.65 0.71 0.41
CA CYS A 84 4.18 -0.40 -0.39
C CYS A 84 5.67 -0.66 -0.10
N SER A 85 6.23 -1.69 -0.73
CA SER A 85 7.65 -2.08 -0.60
C SER A 85 8.03 -2.93 -1.82
N THR A 86 7.96 -2.34 -3.01
CA THR A 86 8.02 -3.09 -4.29
C THR A 86 9.36 -3.74 -4.62
N TRP A 87 10.38 -3.52 -3.79
CA TRP A 87 11.65 -4.25 -3.89
C TRP A 87 11.61 -5.61 -3.18
N CYS A 88 10.52 -5.95 -2.52
CA CYS A 88 10.25 -7.30 -2.01
C CYS A 88 9.54 -8.14 -3.08
N GLU A 89 9.83 -9.43 -3.15
CA GLU A 89 9.14 -10.38 -4.05
C GLU A 89 7.65 -10.49 -3.73
N TYR A 90 7.29 -10.32 -2.45
CA TYR A 90 5.92 -10.28 -1.96
C TYR A 90 5.74 -9.05 -1.06
N GLY A 91 4.56 -8.43 -1.17
CA GLY A 91 4.15 -7.32 -0.32
C GLY A 91 2.73 -7.55 0.19
N ILE A 92 2.44 -7.02 1.38
CA ILE A 92 1.09 -6.90 1.89
C ILE A 92 0.72 -5.42 1.82
N SER A 93 -0.43 -5.12 1.27
CA SER A 93 -0.97 -3.77 1.15
C SER A 93 -2.43 -3.75 1.56
N ASP A 94 -2.91 -2.59 1.97
CA ASP A 94 -4.33 -2.37 2.22
C ASP A 94 -5.03 -2.15 0.87
N GLU A 95 -6.26 -2.64 0.71
CA GLU A 95 -6.97 -2.65 -0.57
C GLU A 95 -7.12 -1.24 -1.19
N ASN A 96 -7.10 -0.19 -0.36
CA ASN A 96 -7.19 1.20 -0.81
C ASN A 96 -5.91 1.70 -1.49
N TYR A 97 -4.79 0.99 -1.39
CA TYR A 97 -3.50 1.38 -1.98
C TYR A 97 -3.08 0.46 -3.12
N VAL A 98 -4.02 -0.29 -3.69
CA VAL A 98 -3.76 -1.21 -4.81
C VAL A 98 -4.79 -0.96 -5.88
N MET A 99 -4.34 -0.77 -7.12
CA MET A 99 -5.20 -0.56 -8.27
C MET A 99 -5.10 -1.73 -9.24
N LYS A 100 -6.25 -2.23 -9.70
CA LYS A 100 -6.30 -3.19 -10.80
C LYS A 100 -5.92 -2.52 -12.11
N VAL A 101 -5.16 -3.23 -12.91
CA VAL A 101 -4.84 -2.82 -14.28
C VAL A 101 -5.21 -3.93 -15.25
N ASP A 102 -5.44 -3.55 -16.50
CA ASP A 102 -5.63 -4.55 -17.56
C ASP A 102 -4.32 -5.35 -17.71
N PRO A 103 -4.36 -6.69 -17.72
CA PRO A 103 -3.17 -7.52 -17.86
C PRO A 103 -2.50 -7.45 -19.24
N SER A 104 -3.15 -6.81 -20.23
CA SER A 104 -2.66 -6.69 -21.61
C SER A 104 -1.87 -5.41 -21.90
N ILE A 105 -1.81 -4.48 -20.94
CA ILE A 105 -1.06 -3.22 -21.06
C ILE A 105 0.43 -3.47 -20.78
#